data_AF-A0A926E445-F1
#
_entry.id   AF-A0A926E445-F1
#
_cell.length_a   1.000
_cell.length_b   1.000
_cell.length_c   1.000
_cell.angle_alpha   90.00
_cell.angle_beta   90.00
_cell.angle_gamma   90.00
#
_symmetry.space_group_name_H-M   'P 1'
#
loop_
_entity.id
_entity.type
_entity.pdbx_description
1 polymer ?
#
loop_
_entity_poly.entity_id
_entity_poly.type
_entity_poly.pdbx_seq_one_letter_code
_entity_poly.pdbx_strand_id
1 'polypeptide(L)'
;MLKLYFGNSVAIISTLLLGANLGYIIWGYLNRAAIQKWGMIILLFILLHGTLWYFTNVRDLYSNSIIYATDGSVGMELFSVSSIQSIVFWVASVIIWVLGIISIFKPVYRQNIFFIIAVVSIVQIAFIEGSRIWLYNSVPTRFDYM
;
A
#
# COMPACT_ATOMS: atom_id res chain seq x y z
N MET A 1 7.31 1.63 -18.78
CA MET A 1 7.69 2.06 -17.42
C MET A 1 7.27 3.48 -17.09
N LEU A 2 7.60 4.50 -17.91
CA LEU A 2 7.15 5.88 -17.63
C LEU A 2 5.62 5.97 -17.54
N LYS A 3 4.88 5.35 -18.49
CA LYS A 3 3.41 5.28 -18.46
C LYS A 3 2.85 4.64 -17.17
N LEU A 4 3.48 3.57 -16.67
CA LEU A 4 3.01 2.82 -15.50
C LEU A 4 2.98 3.65 -14.19
N TYR A 5 3.92 4.60 -14.07
CA TYR A 5 4.11 5.40 -12.86
C TYR A 5 3.78 6.88 -13.05
N PHE A 6 3.75 7.37 -14.29
CA PHE A 6 3.57 8.78 -14.65
C PHE A 6 2.59 8.99 -15.80
N GLY A 7 1.77 8.00 -16.17
CA GLY A 7 0.81 8.08 -17.28
C GLY A 7 -0.29 9.12 -17.08
N ASN A 8 -0.78 9.26 -15.84
CA ASN A 8 -1.77 10.25 -15.45
C ASN A 8 -1.53 10.81 -14.04
N SER A 9 -2.35 11.79 -13.64
CA SER A 9 -2.25 12.46 -12.35
C SER A 9 -2.34 11.50 -11.15
N VAL A 10 -3.21 10.48 -11.21
CA VAL A 10 -3.39 9.52 -10.11
C VAL A 10 -2.15 8.62 -9.99
N ALA A 11 -1.61 8.15 -11.11
CA ALA A 11 -0.36 7.39 -11.14
C ALA A 11 0.79 8.20 -10.53
N ILE A 12 0.95 9.48 -10.92
CA ILE A 12 1.96 10.38 -10.38
C ILE A 12 1.81 10.52 -8.85
N ILE A 13 0.60 10.80 -8.36
CA ILE A 13 0.32 10.93 -6.93
C ILE A 13 0.69 9.64 -6.18
N SER A 14 0.25 8.47 -6.68
CA SER A 14 0.58 7.18 -6.06
C SER A 14 2.08 6.91 -6.03
N THR A 15 2.83 7.29 -7.07
CA THR A 15 4.28 7.12 -7.16
C THR A 15 5.02 8.00 -6.15
N LEU A 16 4.57 9.25 -5.98
CA LEU A 16 5.13 10.14 -4.95
C LEU A 16 4.84 9.62 -3.54
N LEU A 17 3.61 9.14 -3.29
CA LEU A 17 3.23 8.53 -2.01
C LEU A 17 4.00 7.24 -1.73
N LEU A 18 4.31 6.45 -2.75
CA LEU A 18 5.16 5.26 -2.65
C LEU A 18 6.57 5.64 -2.18
N GLY A 19 7.18 6.63 -2.83
CA GLY A 19 8.47 7.18 -2.42
C GLY A 19 8.45 7.74 -0.99
N ALA A 20 7.41 8.48 -0.63
CA ALA A 20 7.24 9.02 0.72
C ALA A 20 7.11 7.93 1.78
N ASN A 21 6.38 6.84 1.50
CA ASN A 21 6.24 5.70 2.40
C ASN A 21 7.60 5.02 2.67
N LEU A 22 8.34 4.71 1.61
CA LEU A 22 9.67 4.10 1.74
C LEU A 22 10.66 5.04 2.43
N GLY A 23 10.62 6.33 2.09
CA GLY A 23 11.42 7.36 2.75
C GLY A 23 11.12 7.47 4.24
N TYR A 24 9.85 7.39 4.64
CA TYR A 24 9.45 7.42 6.05
C TYR A 24 9.99 6.22 6.83
N ILE A 25 9.93 5.02 6.24
CA ILE A 25 10.47 3.80 6.86
C ILE A 25 12.00 3.92 7.05
N ILE A 26 12.71 4.34 6.00
CA ILE A 26 14.17 4.52 6.05
C ILE A 26 14.54 5.57 7.09
N TRP A 27 13.87 6.72 7.08
CA TRP A 27 14.08 7.77 8.08
C TRP A 27 13.85 7.27 9.50
N GLY A 28 12.76 6.53 9.73
CA GLY A 28 12.43 5.93 11.02
C GLY A 28 13.48 4.93 11.51
N TYR A 29 14.05 4.13 10.59
CA TYR A 29 15.14 3.22 10.91
C TYR A 29 16.44 3.94 11.26
N LEU A 30 16.83 4.94 10.46
CA LEU A 30 18.07 5.70 10.68
C LEU A 30 18.03 6.51 11.99
N ASN A 31 16.87 7.06 12.34
CA ASN A 31 16.69 7.92 13.52
C ASN A 31 16.14 7.18 14.74
N ARG A 32 16.09 5.84 14.72
CA ARG A 32 15.44 5.02 15.75
C ARG A 32 15.87 5.32 17.19
N ALA A 33 17.13 5.68 17.42
CA ALA A 33 17.65 6.01 18.75
C ALA A 33 17.23 7.41 19.23
N ALA A 34 16.91 8.32 18.31
CA ALA A 34 16.51 9.70 18.62
C ALA A 34 14.99 9.86 18.80
N ILE A 35 14.19 8.94 18.24
CA ILE A 35 12.72 9.01 18.30
C ILE A 35 12.23 8.74 19.73
N GLN A 36 11.61 9.75 20.34
CA GLN A 36 11.00 9.63 21.67
C GLN A 36 9.50 9.31 21.60
N LYS A 37 8.80 9.77 20.56
CA LYS A 37 7.33 9.70 20.43
C LYS A 37 6.88 8.66 19.41
N TRP A 38 7.25 7.40 19.62
CA TRP A 38 6.91 6.31 18.69
C TRP A 38 5.41 6.18 18.35
N GLY A 39 4.51 6.52 19.28
CA GLY A 39 3.06 6.47 19.02
C GLY A 39 2.63 7.43 17.91
N MET A 40 3.18 8.66 17.89
CA MET A 40 2.92 9.63 16.82
C MET A 40 3.52 9.18 15.49
N ILE A 41 4.72 8.57 15.53
CA ILE A 41 5.38 8.04 14.33
C ILE A 41 4.55 6.92 13.69
N ILE A 42 4.02 6.00 14.50
CA ILE A 42 3.13 4.94 14.02
C ILE A 42 1.84 5.52 13.43
N LEU A 43 1.20 6.48 14.12
CA LEU A 43 -0.03 7.11 13.63
C LEU A 43 0.19 7.79 12.27
N LEU A 44 1.24 8.61 12.15
CA LEU A 44 1.57 9.30 10.90
C LEU A 44 1.90 8.30 9.79
N PHE A 45 2.61 7.21 10.10
CA PHE A 45 2.89 6.17 9.12
C PHE A 45 1.63 5.48 8.63
N ILE A 46 0.71 5.09 9.52
CA ILE A 46 -0.56 4.43 9.12
C ILE A 46 -1.40 5.36 8.24
N LEU A 47 -1.48 6.65 8.57
CA LEU A 47 -2.22 7.63 7.74
C LEU A 47 -1.58 7.80 6.36
N LEU A 48 -0.24 7.92 6.31
CA LEU A 48 0.51 8.02 5.06
C LEU A 48 0.37 6.74 4.21
N HIS A 49 0.42 5.58 4.84
CA HIS A 49 0.30 4.28 4.20
C HIS A 49 -1.13 4.01 3.69
N GLY A 50 -2.13 4.37 4.48
CA GLY A 50 -3.53 4.33 4.04
C GLY A 50 -3.80 5.28 2.87
N THR A 51 -3.22 6.48 2.89
CA THR A 51 -3.32 7.44 1.78
C THR A 51 -2.69 6.89 0.50
N LEU A 52 -1.50 6.27 0.60
CA LEU A 52 -0.89 5.56 -0.53
C LEU A 52 -1.86 4.52 -1.11
N TRP A 53 -2.40 3.63 -0.26
CA TRP A 53 -3.27 2.57 -0.73
C TRP A 53 -4.60 3.08 -1.30
N TYR A 54 -5.15 4.18 -0.78
CA TYR A 54 -6.31 4.81 -1.38
C TYR A 54 -6.05 5.19 -2.84
N PHE A 55 -4.98 5.95 -3.11
CA PHE A 55 -4.64 6.38 -4.47
C PHE A 55 -4.23 5.21 -5.36
N THR A 56 -3.56 4.19 -4.81
CA THR A 56 -3.24 2.95 -5.52
C THR A 56 -4.51 2.19 -5.95
N ASN A 57 -5.52 2.09 -5.08
CA ASN A 57 -6.80 1.47 -5.43
C ASN A 57 -7.55 2.25 -6.52
N VAL A 58 -7.51 3.58 -6.48
CA VAL A 58 -8.09 4.42 -7.55
C VAL A 58 -7.34 4.22 -8.86
N ARG A 59 -6.00 4.23 -8.82
CA ARG A 59 -5.13 4.01 -9.99
C ARG A 59 -5.34 2.65 -10.64
N ASP A 60 -5.53 1.61 -9.83
CA ASP A 60 -5.67 0.23 -10.31
C ASP A 60 -7.16 -0.15 -10.52
N LEU A 61 -8.07 0.84 -10.42
CA LEU A 61 -9.52 0.71 -10.59
C LEU A 61 -10.14 -0.41 -9.72
N TYR A 62 -9.57 -0.65 -8.54
CA TYR A 62 -9.91 -1.80 -7.71
C TYR A 62 -11.37 -1.80 -7.23
N SER A 63 -11.97 -0.61 -7.07
CA SER A 63 -13.40 -0.49 -6.72
C SER A 63 -14.31 -1.18 -7.75
N ASN A 64 -13.96 -1.17 -9.04
CA ASN A 64 -14.74 -1.86 -10.06
C ASN A 64 -14.64 -3.38 -9.89
N SER A 65 -13.48 -3.91 -9.48
CA SER A 65 -13.34 -5.34 -9.16
C SER A 65 -14.27 -5.76 -8.00
N ILE A 66 -14.49 -4.88 -7.02
CA ILE A 66 -15.43 -5.12 -5.91
C ILE A 66 -16.87 -5.11 -6.41
N ILE A 67 -17.24 -4.14 -7.24
CA ILE A 67 -18.58 -4.05 -7.83
C ILE A 67 -18.85 -5.29 -8.69
N TYR A 68 -17.91 -5.66 -9.58
CA TYR A 68 -18.01 -6.86 -10.40
C TYR A 68 -18.23 -8.13 -9.58
N ALA A 69 -17.51 -8.29 -8.45
CA ALA A 69 -17.69 -9.43 -7.56
C ALA A 69 -19.05 -9.44 -6.83
N THR A 70 -19.71 -8.28 -6.72
CA THR A 70 -20.98 -8.11 -6.01
C THR A 70 -22.18 -8.34 -6.93
N ASP A 71 -22.20 -7.70 -8.11
CA ASP A 71 -23.37 -7.73 -9.01
C ASP A 71 -23.04 -7.95 -10.49
N GLY A 72 -21.76 -8.01 -10.87
CA GLY A 72 -21.31 -8.24 -12.24
C GLY A 72 -21.57 -7.08 -13.21
N SER A 73 -21.96 -5.89 -12.72
CA SER A 73 -22.39 -4.76 -13.56
C SER A 73 -21.26 -4.05 -14.33
N VAL A 74 -20.01 -4.20 -13.89
CA VAL A 74 -18.81 -3.57 -14.47
C VAL A 74 -17.75 -4.62 -14.82
N GLY A 75 -16.75 -4.30 -15.63
CA GLY A 75 -15.65 -5.24 -15.92
C GLY A 75 -14.77 -5.55 -14.70
N MET A 76 -14.16 -6.74 -14.68
CA MET A 76 -13.08 -7.06 -13.75
C MET A 76 -11.82 -6.29 -14.16
N GLU A 77 -11.28 -5.49 -13.24
CA GLU A 77 -10.11 -4.64 -13.51
C GLU A 77 -8.78 -5.35 -13.17
N LEU A 78 -7.74 -4.57 -12.90
CA LEU A 78 -6.35 -5.02 -12.85
C LEU A 78 -6.13 -6.26 -11.97
N PHE A 79 -6.74 -6.26 -10.79
CA PHE A 79 -6.75 -7.40 -9.85
C PHE A 79 -8.18 -7.71 -9.40
N SER A 80 -8.60 -8.98 -9.50
CA SER A 80 -9.89 -9.44 -8.99
C SER A 80 -9.91 -9.48 -7.45
N VAL A 81 -11.09 -9.43 -6.82
CA VAL A 81 -11.22 -9.54 -5.35
C VAL A 81 -10.72 -10.89 -4.82
N SER A 82 -10.91 -11.96 -5.59
CA SER A 82 -10.45 -13.33 -5.27
C SER A 82 -9.01 -13.61 -5.65
N SER A 83 -8.30 -12.66 -6.25
CA SER A 83 -6.91 -12.84 -6.67
C SER A 83 -5.96 -12.94 -5.46
N ILE A 84 -4.82 -13.61 -5.68
CA ILE A 84 -3.75 -13.71 -4.68
C ILE A 84 -3.25 -12.32 -4.26
N GLN A 85 -3.23 -11.36 -5.19
CA GLN A 85 -2.85 -9.97 -4.94
C GLN A 85 -3.78 -9.31 -3.93
N SER A 86 -5.09 -9.43 -4.13
CA SER A 86 -6.09 -8.92 -3.19
C SER A 86 -6.00 -9.56 -1.82
N ILE A 87 -5.86 -10.89 -1.75
CA ILE A 87 -5.78 -11.61 -0.48
C ILE A 87 -4.55 -11.16 0.31
N VAL A 88 -3.37 -11.13 -0.32
CA VAL A 88 -2.13 -10.68 0.32
C VAL A 88 -2.25 -9.21 0.77
N PHE A 89 -2.83 -8.35 -0.07
CA PHE A 89 -3.07 -6.95 0.28
C PHE A 89 -3.94 -6.81 1.53
N TRP A 90 -5.10 -7.48 1.60
CA TRP A 90 -6.02 -7.36 2.72
C TRP A 90 -5.45 -7.93 4.01
N VAL A 91 -4.78 -9.09 3.97
CA VAL A 91 -4.14 -9.69 5.15
C VAL A 91 -3.08 -8.75 5.73
N ALA A 92 -2.20 -8.20 4.89
CA ALA A 92 -1.19 -7.24 5.33
C ALA A 92 -1.82 -5.97 5.92
N SER A 93 -2.87 -5.43 5.28
CA SER A 93 -3.60 -4.26 5.77
C SER A 93 -4.20 -4.51 7.16
N VAL A 94 -4.84 -5.66 7.37
CA VAL A 94 -5.42 -6.01 8.68
C VAL A 94 -4.34 -6.09 9.76
N ILE A 95 -3.19 -6.71 9.46
CA ILE A 95 -2.06 -6.80 10.41
C ILE A 95 -1.59 -5.39 10.80
N ILE A 96 -1.42 -4.49 9.83
CA ILE A 96 -0.96 -3.11 10.07
C ILE A 96 -1.95 -2.35 10.97
N TRP A 97 -3.25 -2.42 10.68
CA TRP A 97 -4.28 -1.75 11.48
C TRP A 97 -4.37 -2.31 12.91
N VAL A 98 -4.36 -3.64 13.08
CA VAL A 98 -4.40 -4.29 14.39
C VAL A 98 -3.19 -3.89 15.24
N LEU A 99 -1.99 -3.91 14.66
CA LEU A 99 -0.77 -3.48 15.32
C LEU A 99 -0.79 -1.99 15.68
N GLY A 100 -1.34 -1.16 14.80
CA GLY A 100 -1.59 0.26 15.08
C GLY A 100 -2.46 0.47 16.31
N ILE A 101 -3.57 -0.26 16.42
CA ILE A 101 -4.47 -0.19 17.59
C ILE A 101 -3.74 -0.69 18.86
N ILE A 102 -3.03 -1.82 18.78
CA ILE A 102 -2.25 -2.36 19.92
C ILE A 102 -1.24 -1.32 20.42
N SER A 103 -0.62 -0.54 19.52
CA SER A 103 0.37 0.47 19.87
C SER A 103 -0.18 1.58 20.79
N ILE A 104 -1.49 1.84 20.78
CA ILE A 104 -2.14 2.80 21.68
C ILE A 104 -1.99 2.32 23.12
N PHE A 105 -2.30 1.05 23.37
CA PHE A 105 -2.36 0.45 24.71
C PHE A 105 -1.02 -0.08 25.22
N LYS A 106 -0.04 -0.29 24.32
CA LYS A 106 1.23 -0.96 24.64
C LYS A 106 2.45 -0.08 24.32
N PRO A 107 2.70 1.00 25.10
CA PRO A 107 3.76 1.96 24.82
C PRO A 107 5.18 1.36 24.78
N VAL A 108 5.44 0.37 25.63
CA VAL A 108 6.74 -0.33 25.73
C VAL A 108 7.14 -1.01 24.42
N TYR A 109 6.16 -1.46 23.62
CA TYR A 109 6.41 -2.21 22.38
C TYR A 109 6.31 -1.36 21.11
N ARG A 110 6.06 -0.05 21.20
CA ARG A 110 5.78 0.79 20.03
C ARG A 110 6.89 0.77 18.99
N GLN A 111 8.16 0.82 19.41
CA GLN A 111 9.28 0.73 18.49
C GLN A 111 9.28 -0.60 17.72
N ASN A 112 9.10 -1.72 18.41
CA ASN A 112 9.06 -3.04 17.78
C ASN A 112 7.84 -3.16 16.84
N ILE A 113 6.68 -2.66 17.29
CA ILE A 113 5.45 -2.61 16.49
C ILE A 113 5.68 -1.83 15.19
N PHE A 114 6.32 -0.66 15.27
CA PHE A 114 6.65 0.14 14.08
C PHE A 114 7.48 -0.66 13.08
N PHE A 115 8.52 -1.37 13.54
CA PHE A 115 9.36 -2.17 12.64
C PHE A 115 8.64 -3.38 12.05
N ILE A 116 7.76 -4.04 12.81
CA ILE A 116 6.91 -5.12 12.26
C ILE A 116 5.99 -4.55 11.17
N ILE A 117 5.30 -3.44 11.46
CA ILE A 117 4.45 -2.74 10.49
C ILE A 117 5.26 -2.37 9.24
N ALA A 118 6.47 -1.81 9.40
CA ALA A 118 7.33 -1.43 8.29
C ALA A 118 7.73 -2.62 7.40
N VAL A 119 8.08 -3.76 7.99
CA VAL A 119 8.40 -4.99 7.23
C VAL A 119 7.17 -5.48 6.47
N VAL A 120 6.01 -5.56 7.13
CA VAL A 120 4.76 -5.96 6.47
C VAL A 120 4.41 -5.01 5.32
N SER A 121 4.54 -3.70 5.52
CA SER A 121 4.31 -2.69 4.49
C SER A 121 5.27 -2.83 3.31
N ILE A 122 6.56 -3.09 3.54
CA ILE A 122 7.53 -3.31 2.45
C ILE A 122 7.15 -4.54 1.63
N VAL A 123 6.82 -5.66 2.29
CA VAL A 123 6.40 -6.89 1.60
C VAL A 123 5.12 -6.64 0.80
N GLN A 124 4.13 -5.96 1.38
CA GLN A 124 2.88 -5.63 0.73
C GLN A 124 3.09 -4.76 -0.52
N ILE A 125 3.87 -3.68 -0.39
CA ILE A 125 4.23 -2.78 -1.49
C ILE A 125 4.96 -3.55 -2.60
N ALA A 126 6.02 -4.30 -2.23
CA ALA A 126 6.84 -5.03 -3.19
C ALA A 126 6.02 -6.07 -3.96
N PHE A 127 5.10 -6.76 -3.29
CA PHE A 127 4.27 -7.77 -3.92
C PHE A 127 3.29 -7.18 -4.93
N ILE A 128 2.59 -6.10 -4.58
CA ILE A 128 1.61 -5.45 -5.47
C ILE A 128 2.31 -4.73 -6.62
N GLU A 129 3.31 -3.90 -6.34
CA GLU A 129 4.02 -3.17 -7.40
C GLU A 129 4.81 -4.14 -8.30
N GLY A 130 5.39 -5.21 -7.74
CA GLY A 130 6.00 -6.29 -8.52
C GLY A 130 5.00 -6.98 -9.44
N SER A 131 3.79 -7.27 -8.96
CA SER A 131 2.71 -7.84 -9.77
C SER A 131 2.28 -6.89 -10.90
N ARG A 132 2.22 -5.58 -10.64
CA ARG A 132 1.91 -4.56 -11.65
C ARG A 132 2.99 -4.45 -12.71
N ILE A 133 4.27 -4.42 -12.32
CA ILE A 133 5.39 -4.41 -13.26
C ILE A 133 5.35 -5.67 -14.14
N TRP A 134 5.13 -6.84 -13.54
CA TRP A 134 5.02 -8.08 -14.30
C TRP A 134 3.87 -8.02 -15.30
N LEU A 135 2.67 -7.64 -14.85
CA LEU A 135 1.49 -7.53 -15.71
C LEU A 135 1.67 -6.50 -16.84
N TYR A 136 2.32 -5.37 -16.56
CA TYR A 136 2.62 -4.35 -17.56
C TYR A 136 3.53 -4.87 -18.68
N ASN A 137 4.49 -5.74 -18.35
CA ASN A 137 5.37 -6.35 -19.35
C ASN A 137 4.69 -7.50 -20.11
N SER A 138 3.81 -8.26 -19.45
CA SER A 138 3.13 -9.40 -20.08
C SER A 138 1.92 -9.00 -20.91
N VAL A 139 1.11 -8.06 -20.43
CA VAL A 139 -0.14 -7.61 -21.08
C VAL A 139 -0.27 -6.08 -20.96
N PRO A 140 0.50 -5.30 -21.74
CA PRO A 140 0.54 -3.84 -21.62
C PRO A 140 -0.81 -3.15 -21.85
N THR A 141 -1.68 -3.75 -22.67
CA THR A 141 -3.00 -3.19 -23.03
C THR A 141 -3.94 -3.03 -21.83
N ARG A 142 -3.70 -3.78 -20.73
CA ARG A 142 -4.43 -3.58 -19.47
C ARG A 142 -4.17 -2.23 -18.81
N PHE A 143 -3.19 -1.46 -19.29
CA PHE A 143 -2.83 -0.15 -18.78
C PHE A 143 -3.17 0.98 -19.76
N ASP A 144 -4.04 0.74 -20.74
CA ASP A 144 -4.39 1.75 -21.76
C ASP A 144 -5.22 2.92 -21.22
N TYR A 145 -5.91 2.71 -20.10
CA TYR A 145 -6.62 3.75 -19.37
C TYR A 145 -5.68 4.71 -18.60
N MET A 146 -4.37 4.41 -18.54
CA MET A 146 -3.38 5.21 -17.81
C MET A 146 -2.84 6.39 -18.60
#